data_AF-A0A2G1LIG5-F1
#
_entry.id   AF-A0A2G1LIG5-F1
#
_cell.length_a   1.000
_cell.length_b   1.000
_cell.length_c   1.000
_cell.angle_alpha   90.00
_cell.angle_beta   90.00
_cell.angle_gamma   90.00
#
_symmetry.space_group_name_H-M   'P 1'
#
loop_
_entity.id
_entity.type
_entity.pdbx_description
1 polymer ?
#
loop_
_entity_poly.entity_id
_entity_poly.type
_entity_poly.pdbx_seq_one_letter_code
_entity_poly.pdbx_strand_id
1 'polypeptide(L)' 'KAMAVILGQADIYLHAGGQYEWDSCAPAAVALAHGLHASRIDGSPLIYNQEDTYMPDLLICRHEHADMVLEALKG' A
#
# COMPACT_ATOMS: atom_id res chain seq x y z
N LYS A 1 -5.92 -8.66 1.81
CA LYS A 1 -4.46 -8.99 1.89
C LYS A 1 -3.75 -8.19 2.98
N ALA A 2 -4.01 -6.88 3.12
CA ALA A 2 -3.41 -6.03 4.16
C ALA A 2 -3.41 -6.61 5.58
N MET A 3 -4.51 -7.23 6.03
CA MET A 3 -4.58 -7.82 7.38
C MET A 3 -3.52 -8.90 7.63
N ALA A 4 -3.10 -9.65 6.61
CA ALA A 4 -2.02 -10.62 6.75
C ALA A 4 -0.69 -9.94 7.09
N VAL A 5 -0.45 -8.73 6.56
CA VAL A 5 0.73 -7.92 6.91
C VAL A 5 0.63 -7.41 8.36
N ILE A 6 -0.54 -6.90 8.73
CA ILE A 6 -0.80 -6.40 10.09
C ILE A 6 -0.64 -7.51 11.14
N LEU A 7 -1.13 -8.71 10.84
CA LEU A 7 -1.01 -9.88 11.71
C LEU A 7 0.37 -10.55 11.66
N GLY A 8 1.30 -10.04 10.85
CA GLY A 8 2.64 -10.61 10.69
C GLY A 8 2.68 -11.95 9.95
N GLN A 9 1.61 -12.32 9.25
CA GLN A 9 1.50 -13.54 8.44
C GLN A 9 2.11 -13.36 7.03
N ALA A 10 2.32 -12.12 6.61
CA ALA A 10 3.03 -11.75 5.40
C ALA A 10 3.88 -10.49 5.66
N ASP A 11 4.93 -10.28 4.87
CA ASP A 11 5.81 -9.11 5.01
C ASP A 11 5.35 -7.91 4.17
N ILE A 12 4.81 -8.20 2.98
CA ILE A 12 4.49 -7.21 1.95
C ILE A 12 3.14 -7.56 1.31
N TYR A 13 2.31 -6.55 1.14
CA TYR A 13 1.18 -6.56 0.22
C TYR A 13 1.44 -5.52 -0.87
N LEU A 14 1.80 -6.01 -2.05
CA LEU A 14 1.93 -5.20 -3.27
C LEU A 14 0.77 -5.54 -4.20
N HIS A 15 0.14 -4.51 -4.74
CA HIS A 15 -0.90 -4.61 -5.77
C HIS A 15 -0.57 -3.65 -6.90
N ALA A 16 -0.64 -4.12 -8.13
CA ALA A 16 -0.46 -3.34 -9.34
C ALA A 16 -1.42 -3.85 -10.42
N GLY A 17 -1.74 -3.01 -11.40
CA GLY A 17 -2.69 -3.34 -12.47
C GLY A 17 -4.12 -2.90 -12.20
N GLY A 18 -4.31 -1.96 -11.26
CA GLY A 18 -5.58 -1.29 -11.04
C GLY A 18 -6.41 -1.86 -9.90
N GLN A 19 -7.00 -0.95 -9.13
CA GLN A 19 -8.05 -1.13 -8.14
C GLN A 19 -8.80 0.21 -8.03
N TYR A 20 -9.78 0.32 -7.14
CA TYR A 20 -10.43 1.59 -6.84
C TYR A 20 -10.15 2.02 -5.40
N GLU A 21 -10.39 3.30 -5.10
CA GLU A 21 -10.19 3.87 -3.76
C GLU A 21 -10.83 3.05 -2.64
N TRP A 22 -12.03 2.52 -2.84
CA TRP A 22 -12.74 1.73 -1.82
C TRP A 22 -12.10 0.37 -1.51
N ASP A 23 -11.28 -0.17 -2.43
CA ASP A 23 -10.56 -1.43 -2.20
C ASP A 23 -9.40 -1.24 -1.21
N SER A 24 -8.82 -0.02 -1.15
CA SER A 24 -7.60 0.27 -0.37
C SER A 24 -7.82 1.19 0.83
N CYS A 25 -8.83 2.07 0.82
CA CYS A 25 -9.01 3.13 1.83
C CYS A 25 -9.02 2.63 3.27
N ALA A 26 -9.93 1.72 3.61
CA ALA A 26 -9.99 1.16 4.97
C ALA A 26 -8.73 0.32 5.31
N PRO A 27 -8.25 -0.61 4.46
CA PRO A 27 -7.01 -1.34 4.72
C PRO A 27 -5.78 -0.45 4.95
N ALA A 28 -5.60 0.60 4.15
CA ALA A 28 -4.48 1.54 4.27
C ALA A 28 -4.57 2.35 5.57
N ALA A 29 -5.76 2.87 5.91
CA ALA A 29 -5.97 3.59 7.16
C ALA A 29 -5.63 2.73 8.39
N VAL A 30 -6.06 1.46 8.41
CA VAL A 30 -5.75 0.53 9.51
C VAL A 30 -4.26 0.20 9.56
N ALA A 31 -3.60 -0.01 8.41
CA ALA A 31 -2.17 -0.26 8.35
C ALA A 31 -1.36 0.93 8.89
N LEU A 32 -1.69 2.15 8.48
CA LEU A 32 -1.05 3.39 8.97
C LEU A 32 -1.27 3.57 10.48
N ALA A 33 -2.49 3.34 10.97
CA ALA A 33 -2.78 3.41 12.40
C ALA A 33 -2.00 2.36 13.23
N HIS A 34 -1.61 1.25 12.61
CA HIS A 34 -0.77 0.21 13.19
C HIS A 34 0.74 0.48 12.99
N GLY A 35 1.14 1.66 12.50
CA GLY A 35 2.54 2.03 12.29
C GLY A 35 3.22 1.32 11.13
N LEU A 36 2.47 0.85 10.15
CA LEU A 36 3.00 0.28 8.91
C LEU A 36 3.12 1.33 7.81
N HIS A 37 3.87 1.00 6.76
CA HIS A 37 3.98 1.80 5.54
C HIS A 37 2.78 1.55 4.62
N ALA A 38 2.25 2.61 4.03
CA ALA A 38 1.25 2.53 2.95
C ALA A 38 1.49 3.63 1.92
N SER A 39 1.72 3.27 0.65
CA SER A 39 2.00 4.22 -0.42
C SER A 39 1.59 3.67 -1.79
N ARG A 40 1.72 4.50 -2.82
CA ARG A 40 1.88 4.05 -4.21
C ARG A 40 3.22 3.32 -4.38
N ILE A 41 3.37 2.55 -5.45
CA ILE A 41 4.60 1.78 -5.73
C ILE A 41 5.80 2.66 -6.11
N ASP A 42 5.56 3.95 -6.38
CA ASP A 42 6.60 4.97 -6.56
C ASP A 42 6.96 5.69 -5.24
N GLY A 43 6.33 5.31 -4.13
CA GLY A 43 6.52 5.91 -2.80
C GLY A 43 5.65 7.14 -2.53
N SER A 44 4.89 7.65 -3.50
CA SER A 44 3.97 8.77 -3.27
C SER A 44 2.78 8.36 -2.38
N PRO A 45 2.19 9.30 -1.62
CA PRO A 45 1.07 8.99 -0.74
C PRO A 45 -0.17 8.52 -1.52
N LEU A 46 -0.98 7.69 -0.87
CA LEU A 46 -2.32 7.35 -1.37
C LEU A 46 -3.24 8.56 -1.18
N ILE A 47 -3.82 9.05 -2.28
CA ILE A 47 -4.80 10.14 -2.26
C ILE A 47 -6.18 9.55 -2.53
N TYR A 48 -7.15 9.99 -1.73
CA TYR A 48 -8.54 9.54 -1.80
C TYR A 48 -9.46 10.73 -2.13
N ASN A 49 -10.73 10.44 -2.40
CA ASN A 49 -11.76 11.39 -2.78
C ASN A 49 -11.38 12.16 -4.07
N GLN A 50 -10.82 11.44 -5.05
CA GLN A 50 -10.57 11.95 -6.39
C GLN A 50 -11.82 11.82 -7.27
N GLU A 51 -11.93 12.66 -8.30
CA GLU A 51 -13.01 12.56 -9.29
C GLU A 51 -12.94 11.23 -10.05
N ASP A 52 -11.73 10.86 -10.49
CA ASP A 52 -11.42 9.51 -10.94
C ASP A 52 -10.93 8.68 -9.75
N THR A 53 -11.79 7.77 -9.28
CA THR A 53 -11.53 6.92 -8.12
C THR A 53 -10.62 5.73 -8.44
N TYR A 54 -10.10 5.64 -9.67
CA TYR A 54 -9.14 4.62 -10.05
C TYR A 54 -7.80 4.81 -9.33
N MET A 55 -7.32 3.73 -8.72
CA MET A 55 -6.04 3.67 -8.05
C MET A 55 -5.19 2.59 -8.72
N PRO A 56 -4.12 2.93 -9.44
CA PRO A 56 -3.40 1.96 -10.28
C PRO A 56 -2.60 0.93 -9.47
N ASP A 57 -2.20 1.26 -8.24
CA ASP A 57 -1.28 0.44 -7.45
C ASP A 57 -1.31 0.80 -5.95
N LEU A 58 -0.71 -0.07 -5.13
CA LEU A 58 -0.61 0.04 -3.67
C LEU A 58 0.54 -0.82 -3.14
N LEU A 59 1.27 -0.28 -2.17
CA LEU A 59 2.23 -0.98 -1.33
C LEU A 59 1.83 -0.83 0.13
N ILE A 60 1.68 -1.94 0.86
CA ILE A 60 1.58 -2.00 2.33
C ILE A 60 2.63 -2.96 2.86
N CYS A 61 3.51 -2.50 3.75
CA CYS A 61 4.58 -3.32 4.34
C CYS A 61 5.06 -2.75 5.69
N ARG A 62 6.00 -3.44 6.35
CA ARG A 62 6.78 -2.85 7.45
C ARG A 62 7.69 -1.75 6.93
N HIS A 63 7.89 -0.68 7.70
CA HIS A 63 8.76 0.43 7.31
C HIS A 63 10.18 -0.01 6.92
N GLU A 64 10.75 -0.98 7.63
CA GLU A 64 12.08 -1.55 7.34
C GLU A 64 12.18 -2.27 5.98
N HIS A 65 11.05 -2.57 5.33
CA HIS A 65 11.00 -3.16 3.99
C HIS A 65 10.67 -2.14 2.90
N ALA A 66 10.19 -0.93 3.24
CA ALA A 66 9.68 0.03 2.26
C ALA A 66 10.74 0.42 1.22
N ASP A 67 11.90 0.91 1.66
CA ASP A 67 12.97 1.34 0.77
C ASP A 67 13.46 0.19 -0.12
N MET A 68 13.66 -1.00 0.45
CA MET A 68 14.09 -2.19 -0.30
C MET A 68 13.11 -2.54 -1.42
N VAL A 69 11.80 -2.52 -1.14
CA VAL A 69 10.77 -2.82 -2.13
C VAL A 69 10.70 -1.74 -3.20
N LEU A 70 10.71 -0.46 -2.80
CA LEU A 70 10.66 0.66 -3.73
C LEU A 70 11.87 0.68 -4.66
N GLU A 71 13.07 0.39 -4.17
CA GLU A 71 14.27 0.26 -5.02
C GLU A 71 14.16 -0.94 -5.97
N ALA A 72 13.64 -2.08 -5.53
CA ALA A 72 13.46 -3.25 -6.39
C ALA A 72 12.46 -3.01 -7.54
N LEU A 73 11.59 -2.01 -7.41
CA LEU A 73 10.58 -1.64 -8.42
C LEU A 73 11.08 -0.64 -9.46
N LYS A 74 12.22 0.04 -9.23
CA LYS A 74 12.78 1.06 -10.14
C LYS A 74 13.51 0.49 -11.37
N GLY A 75 13.29 -0.78 -11.70
CA GLY A 75 13.92 -1.49 -12.82
C GLY A 75 13.62 -0.89 -14.19
#